data_AF-A0A7C4BWY1-F1
#
_entry.id   AF-A0A7C4BWY1-F1
#
_cell.length_a   1.000
_cell.length_b   1.000
_cell.length_c   1.000
_cell.angle_alpha   90.00
_cell.angle_beta   90.00
_cell.angle_gamma   90.00
#
_symmetry.space_group_name_H-M   'P 1'
#
loop_
_entity.id
_entity.type
_entity.pdbx_description
1 polymer ?
#
loop_
_entity_poly.entity_id
_entity_poly.type
_entity_poly.pdbx_seq_one_letter_code
_entity_poly.pdbx_strand_id
1 'polypeptide(L)' 'MEDRDLIVRARRGDVDAFNLLVSRWEKRVYNYLYRLAGNREDAMDLAQEVFLK' A
#
# COMPACT_ATOMS: atom_id res chain seq x y z
N MET A 1 -10.77 11.88 7.87
CA MET A 1 -9.39 11.59 8.29
C MET A 1 -8.53 11.54 7.05
N GLU A 2 -7.58 12.46 6.97
CA GLU A 2 -6.69 12.59 5.82
C GLU A 2 -5.57 11.56 5.90
N ASP A 3 -4.94 11.25 4.76
CA ASP A 3 -3.84 10.30 4.72
C ASP A 3 -2.67 10.76 5.60
N ARG A 4 -2.46 12.08 5.74
CA ARG A 4 -1.46 12.64 6.64
C ARG A 4 -1.67 12.22 8.10
N ASP A 5 -2.91 12.22 8.57
CA ASP A 5 -3.25 11.81 9.94
C ASP A 5 -2.99 10.32 10.13
N LEU A 6 -3.40 9.51 9.15
CA LEU A 6 -3.20 8.07 9.16
C LEU A 6 -1.72 7.72 9.17
N ILE A 7 -0.89 8.43 8.41
CA ILE A 7 0.57 8.23 8.37
C ILE A 7 1.18 8.51 9.75
N VAL A 8 0.77 9.60 10.40
CA VAL A 8 1.29 9.94 11.75
C VAL A 8 0.91 8.87 12.77
N ARG A 9 -0.31 8.34 12.70
CA ARG A 9 -0.78 7.27 13.59
C ARG A 9 -0.10 5.93 13.29
N ALA A 10 -0.02 5.53 12.02
CA ALA A 10 0.64 4.30 11.59
C ALA A 10 2.12 4.27 12.02
N ARG A 11 2.83 5.40 11.90
CA ARG A 11 4.22 5.54 12.38
C ARG A 11 4.38 5.37 13.90
N ARG A 12 3.30 5.49 14.67
CA ARG A 12 3.27 5.25 16.12
C ARG A 12 2.82 3.82 16.47
N GLY A 13 2.68 2.94 15.48
CA GLY A 13 2.27 1.54 15.66
C GLY A 13 0.76 1.30 15.61
N ASP A 14 -0.03 2.29 15.16
CA ASP A 14 -1.47 2.11 14.95
C ASP A 14 -1.73 1.28 13.69
N VAL A 15 -1.98 -0.02 13.89
CA VAL A 15 -2.20 -1.00 12.82
C VAL A 15 -3.47 -0.70 12.02
N ASP A 16 -4.53 -0.17 12.65
CA ASP A 16 -5.77 0.17 11.96
C ASP A 16 -5.57 1.37 11.02
N ALA A 17 -4.79 2.37 11.46
CA ALA A 17 -4.42 3.48 10.60
C ALA A 17 -3.60 3.03 9.39
N PHE A 18 -2.69 2.06 9.59
CA PHE A 18 -1.93 1.47 8.50
C PHE A 18 -2.82 0.68 7.53
N ASN A 19 -3.70 -0.19 8.03
CA ASN A 19 -4.65 -0.96 7.22
C ASN A 19 -5.56 -0.05 6.39
N LEU A 20 -5.97 1.10 6.94
CA LEU A 20 -6.76 2.08 6.20
C LEU A 20 -5.95 2.75 5.08
N LEU A 21 -4.65 3.00 5.27
CA LEU A 21 -3.77 3.46 4.19
C LEU A 21 -3.61 2.39 3.10
N VAL A 22 -3.35 1.14 3.48
CA VAL A 22 -3.21 0.02 2.54
C VAL A 22 -4.47 -0.10 1.69
N SER A 23 -5.64 -0.23 2.30
CA SER A 23 -6.91 -0.40 1.56
C SER A 23 -7.24 0.76 0.61
N ARG A 24 -6.85 2.00 0.94
CA ARG A 24 -7.02 3.17 0.07
C ARG A 24 -6.11 3.13 -1.16
N TRP A 25 -4.90 2.62 -1.02
CA TRP A 25 -3.85 2.73 -2.03
C TRP A 25 -3.55 1.45 -2.79
N GLU A 26 -3.89 0.28 -2.24
CA GLU A 26 -3.58 -1.06 -2.76
C GLU A 26 -3.91 -1.19 -4.25
N LYS A 27 -5.15 -0.87 -4.65
CA LYS A 27 -5.58 -0.97 -6.05
C LYS A 27 -4.77 -0.05 -6.98
N ARG A 28 -4.43 1.16 -6.53
CA ARG A 28 -3.68 2.14 -7.35
C ARG A 28 -2.23 1.73 -7.51
N VAL A 29 -1.62 1.26 -6.42
CA VAL A 29 -0.25 0.73 -6.38
C VAL A 29 -0.16 -0.51 -7.25
N TYR A 30 -1.04 -1.49 -7.05
CA TYR A 30 -1.09 -2.71 -7.88
C TYR A 30 -1.26 -2.39 -9.37
N ASN A 31 -2.19 -1.50 -9.74
CA ASN A 31 -2.39 -1.13 -11.15
C ASN A 31 -1.19 -0.40 -11.77
N TYR A 32 -0.41 0.32 -10.95
CA TYR A 32 0.84 0.94 -11.41
C TYR A 32 1.92 -0.14 -11.63
N LEU A 33 2.10 -1.03 -10.66
CA LEU A 33 3.08 -2.12 -10.73
C LEU A 33 2.76 -3.12 -11.84
N TYR A 34 1.48 -3.44 -12.06
CA TYR A 34 1.04 -4.30 -13.16
C TYR A 34 1.42 -3.75 -14.53
N ARG A 35 1.29 -2.42 -14.71
CA ARG A 35 1.71 -1.76 -15.96
C ARG A 35 3.23 -1.75 -16.14
N LEU A 36 3.99 -1.80 -15.05
CA LEU A 36 5.45 -1.82 -15.07
C LEU A 36 6.01 -3.23 -15.29
N ALA A 37 5.49 -4.22 -14.56
CA ALA A 37 5.97 -5.60 -14.57
C ALA A 37 5.39 -6.42 -15.73
N GLY A 38 4.25 -6.02 -16.29
CA GLY A 38 3.64 -6.67 -17.45
C GLY A 38 2.99 -8.04 -17.15
N ASN A 39 3.06 -8.51 -15.90
CA ASN A 39 2.40 -9.73 -15.45
C ASN A 39 1.87 -9.58 -14.02
N ARG A 40 0.95 -10.47 -13.65
CA ARG A 40 0.22 -10.42 -12.37
C ARG A 40 1.06 -10.85 -11.17
N GLU A 41 1.93 -11.84 -11.36
CA GLU A 41 2.72 -12.45 -10.27
C GLU A 41 3.71 -11.43 -9.72
N ASP A 42 4.55 -10.87 -10.59
CA ASP A 42 5.53 -9.84 -10.22
C ASP A 42 4.85 -8.59 -9.64
N ALA A 43 3.69 -8.19 -10.18
CA ALA A 43 2.94 -7.05 -9.67
C ALA A 43 2.41 -7.27 -8.25
N MET A 44 2.02 -8.51 -7.93
CA MET A 44 1.54 -8.88 -6.60
C MET A 44 2.70 -8.93 -5.60
N ASP A 45 3.85 -9.48 -5.99
CA ASP A 45 5.04 -9.54 -5.15
C ASP A 45 5.58 -8.14 -4.85
N LEU A 46 5.69 -7.29 -5.86
CA LEU A 46 6.09 -5.89 -5.69
C LEU A 46 5.09 -5.12 -4.82
N ALA A 47 3.78 -5.36 -4.97
CA ALA A 47 2.78 -4.68 -4.16
C ALA A 47 2.91 -5.05 -2.67
N GLN A 48 3.17 -6.32 -2.38
CA GLN A 48 3.46 -6.77 -1.02
C GLN A 48 4.70 -6.09 -0.46
N GLU A 49 5.81 -6.03 -1.21
CA GLU A 49 7.02 -5.34 -0.76
C GLU A 49 6.79 -3.85 -0.46
N VAL A 50 5.99 -3.16 -1.27
CA VAL A 50 5.69 -1.73 -1.10
C VAL A 50 4.96 -1.44 0.21
N PHE A 51 4.09 -2.35 0.66
CA PHE A 51 3.36 -2.17 1.93
C PHE A 51 4.07 -2.81 3.12
N LEU A 52 4.91 -3.82 2.93
CA LEU A 52 5.63 -4.49 4.02
C LEU A 52 6.95 -3.79 4.42
N LYS A 53 7.53 -2.95 3.56
CA LYS A 53 8.73 -2.13 3.83
C LYS A 53 8.36 -0.72 4.31
#